data_AF-A0A2A7E5J3-F1
#
_entry.id   AF-A0A2A7E5J3-F1
#
_cell.length_a   1.000
_cell.length_b   1.000
_cell.length_c   1.000
_cell.angle_alpha   90.00
_cell.angle_beta   90.00
_cell.angle_gamma   90.00
#
_symmetry.space_group_name_H-M   'P 1'
#
loop_
_entity.id
_entity.type
_entity.pdbx_description
1 polymer ?
#
loop_
_entity_poly.entity_id
_entity_poly.type
_entity_poly.pdbx_seq_one_letter_code
_entity_poly.pdbx_strand_id
1 'polypeptide(L)' 'MNNTIYIIIFWILILFSILYVIKIRHWNLKVVAVFVGKILLSIIFFINGIVLGMQRN' A
#
# COMPACT_ATOMS: atom_id res chain seq x y z
N MET A 1 -18.81 -3.48 7.20
CA MET A 1 -18.16 -2.18 7.49
C MET A 1 -16.64 -2.27 7.60
N ASN A 2 -16.05 -3.34 8.19
CA ASN A 2 -14.58 -3.48 8.25
C ASN A 2 -13.91 -3.59 6.87
N ASN A 3 -14.41 -4.43 5.96
CA ASN A 3 -13.76 -4.65 4.66
C ASN A 3 -13.69 -3.38 3.80
N THR A 4 -14.72 -2.52 3.86
CA THR A 4 -14.75 -1.25 3.13
C THR A 4 -13.62 -0.31 3.59
N ILE A 5 -13.36 -0.25 4.90
CA ILE A 5 -12.29 0.58 5.47
C ILE A 5 -10.92 0.07 5.01
N TYR A 6 -10.69 -1.24 5.04
CA TYR A 6 -9.43 -1.83 4.54
C TYR A 6 -9.21 -1.59 3.04
N ILE A 7 -10.28 -1.67 2.24
CA ILE A 7 -10.23 -1.37 0.81
C ILE A 7 -9.87 0.10 0.58
N ILE A 8 -10.48 1.03 1.32
CA ILE A 8 -10.19 2.47 1.22
C ILE A 8 -8.73 2.77 1.60
N ILE A 9 -8.24 2.20 2.71
CA ILE A 9 -6.85 2.38 3.18
C ILE A 9 -5.85 1.86 2.14
N PHE A 10 -6.15 0.72 1.50
CA PHE A 10 -5.31 0.15 0.44
C PHE A 10 -5.22 1.05 -0.79
N TRP A 11 -6.34 1.60 -1.24
CA TRP A 11 -6.37 2.56 -2.35
C TRP A 11 -5.57 3.83 -2.05
N ILE A 12 -5.64 4.35 -0.81
CA ILE A 12 -4.86 5.52 -0.37
C ILE A 12 -3.35 5.22 -0.38
N LEU A 13 -2.92 4.04 0.09
CA LEU A 13 -1.51 3.63 0.11
C LEU A 13 -0.91 3.51 -1.31
N ILE A 14 -1.70 2.99 -2.25
CA ILE A 14 -1.32 2.89 -3.67
C ILE A 14 -1.23 4.27 -4.31
N LEU A 15 -2.23 5.13 -4.09
CA LEU A 15 -2.25 6.48 -4.63
C LEU A 15 -1.03 7.28 -4.17
N PHE A 16 -0.67 7.18 -2.89
CA PHE A 16 0.51 7.82 -2.32
C PHE A 16 1.81 7.35 -2.98
N SER A 17 1.91 6.05 -3.27
CA SER A 17 3.09 5.46 -3.91
C SER A 17 3.22 5.95 -5.37
N ILE A 18 2.11 6.05 -6.10
CA ILE A 18 2.09 6.57 -7.48
C ILE A 18 2.49 8.06 -7.52
N LEU A 19 1.91 8.87 -6.63
CA LEU A 19 2.25 10.30 -6.52
C LEU A 19 3.73 10.52 -6.17
N TYR A 20 4.30 9.65 -5.33
CA TYR A 20 5.72 9.70 -5.00
C TYR A 20 6.58 9.45 -6.25
N VAL A 21 6.27 8.41 -7.03
CA VAL A 21 6.96 8.07 -8.29
C VAL A 21 6.92 9.20 -9.31
N ILE A 22 5.76 9.81 -9.52
CA ILE A 22 5.60 10.89 -10.50
C ILE A 22 6.43 12.13 -10.12
N LYS A 23 6.59 12.39 -8.82
CA LYS A 23 7.36 13.53 -8.32
C LYS A 23 8.89 13.34 -8.46
N ILE A 24 9.35 12.12 -8.69
CA ILE A 24 10.77 11.81 -8.77
C ILE A 24 11.31 12.13 -10.17
N ARG A 25 12.15 13.17 -10.25
CA ARG A 25 12.84 13.56 -11.49
C ARG A 25 14.11 12.73 -11.77
N HIS A 26 14.67 12.09 -10.75
CA HIS A 26 15.88 11.25 -10.85
C HIS A 26 15.71 9.96 -10.06
N TRP A 27 15.71 8.85 -10.78
CA TRP A 27 15.57 7.52 -10.23
C TRP A 27 16.89 7.07 -9.58
N ASN A 28 17.00 7.30 -8.27
CA ASN A 28 18.10 6.78 -7.46
C ASN A 28 17.73 5.39 -6.91
N LEU A 29 18.70 4.47 -6.84
CA LEU A 29 18.54 3.15 -6.22
C LEU A 29 17.89 3.19 -4.83
N LYS A 30 18.23 4.19 -4.00
CA LYS A 30 17.59 4.38 -2.68
C LYS A 30 16.09 4.63 -2.78
N VAL A 31 15.67 5.41 -3.78
CA VAL A 31 14.28 5.78 -4.01
C VAL A 31 13.49 4.57 -4.53
N VAL A 32 14.09 3.77 -5.41
CA VAL A 32 13.52 2.50 -5.87
C VAL A 32 13.34 1.52 -4.70
N ALA A 33 14.34 1.38 -3.83
CA ALA A 33 14.24 0.50 -2.66
C ALA A 33 13.12 0.92 -1.69
N VAL A 34 12.97 2.22 -1.42
CA VAL A 34 11.87 2.74 -0.59
C VAL A 34 10.51 2.52 -1.25
N PHE A 35 10.42 2.69 -2.57
CA PHE A 35 9.19 2.47 -3.33
C PHE A 35 8.76 0.99 -3.28
N VAL A 36 9.69 0.07 -3.53
CA VAL A 36 9.43 -1.38 -3.42
C VAL A 36 9.02 -1.75 -1.99
N GLY A 37 9.68 -1.19 -0.97
CA GLY A 37 9.30 -1.40 0.43
C GLY A 37 7.87 -0.94 0.74
N LYS A 38 7.45 0.21 0.22
CA LYS A 38 6.07 0.73 0.40
C LYS A 38 5.02 -0.16 -0.27
N ILE A 39 5.31 -0.68 -1.47
CA ILE A 39 4.42 -1.63 -2.15
C ILE A 39 4.29 -2.91 -1.33
N LEU A 40 5.41 -3.48 -0.88
CA LEU A 40 5.43 -4.72 -0.11
C LEU A 40 4.62 -4.57 1.19
N LEU A 41 4.81 -3.45 1.89
CA LEU A 41 4.10 -3.15 3.14
C LEU A 41 2.60 -2.99 2.89
N SER A 42 2.19 -2.35 1.79
CA SER A 42 0.79 -2.21 1.39
C SER A 42 0.12 -3.56 1.12
N ILE A 43 0.82 -4.49 0.44
CA ILE A 43 0.33 -5.85 0.17
C ILE A 43 0.13 -6.62 1.48
N ILE A 44 1.10 -6.58 2.39
CA ILE A 44 1.01 -7.24 3.70
C ILE A 44 -0.16 -6.69 4.51
N PHE A 45 -0.35 -5.36 4.53
CA PHE A 45 -1.46 -4.73 5.23
C PHE A 45 -2.82 -5.14 4.65
N PHE A 46 -2.91 -5.23 3.32
CA PHE A 46 -4.12 -5.65 2.62
C PHE A 46 -4.52 -7.09 2.95
N ILE A 47 -3.57 -8.02 2.88
CA ILE A 47 -3.82 -9.44 3.21
C ILE A 47 -4.23 -9.58 4.67
N ASN A 48 -3.54 -8.93 5.60
CA ASN A 48 -3.93 -8.95 7.01
C ASN A 48 -5.33 -8.40 7.23
N GLY A 49 -5.69 -7.29 6.58
CA GLY A 49 -7.05 -6.73 6.66
C GLY A 49 -8.13 -7.68 6.14
N ILE A 50 -7.88 -8.39 5.04
CA ILE A 50 -8.76 -9.42 4.50
C ILE A 50 -8.90 -10.59 5.47
N VAL A 51 -7.78 -11.12 5.98
CA VAL A 51 -7.77 -12.25 6.92
C VAL A 51 -8.51 -11.89 8.21
N LEU A 52 -8.26 -10.71 8.77
CA LEU A 52 -8.95 -10.22 9.96
C LEU A 52 -10.44 -9.98 9.72
N GLY A 53 -10.82 -9.59 8.50
CA GLY A 53 -12.20 -9.45 8.06
C GLY A 53 -12.92 -10.79 7.92
N MET A 54 -12.24 -11.82 7.39
CA MET A 54 -12.77 -13.18 7.27
C MET A 54 -12.87 -13.90 8.61
N GLN A 55 -11.94 -13.68 9.54
CA GLN A 55 -11.94 -14.35 10.85
C GLN A 55 -13.06 -13.84 11.79
N ARG A 56 -13.64 -12.67 11.50
CA ARG A 56 -14.70 -12.04 12.31
C ARG A 56 -16.11 -12.27 11.77
N ASN A 57 -16.27 -13.03 10.69
CA ASN A 57 -17.54 -13.40 10.07
C ASN A 57 -17.77 -14.91 10.19
#